data_AF-A0A955G2P2-F1
#
_entry.id   AF-A0A955G2P2-F1
#
_cell.length_a   1.000
_cell.length_b   1.000
_cell.length_c   1.000
_cell.angle_alpha   90.00
_cell.angle_beta   90.00
_cell.angle_gamma   90.00
#
_symmetry.space_group_name_H-M   'P 1'
#
loop_
_entity.id
_entity.type
_entity.pdbx_description
1 polymer ?
#
loop_
_entity_poly.entity_id
_entity_poly.type
_entity_poly.pdbx_seq_one_letter_code
_entity_poly.pdbx_strand_id
1 'polypeptide(L)' 'AHGADTTVVSAENSRVTSLDNAKRLASRLSAEHWVMQGENHSMLNGLGRITLLLEMLREHNRL' A
#
# COMPACT_ATOMS: atom_id res chain seq x y z
N ALA A 1 4.83 15.36 -13.87
CA ALA A 1 3.89 15.46 -12.75
C ALA A 1 4.55 14.75 -11.57
N HIS A 2 4.72 15.44 -10.45
CA HIS A 2 5.54 15.01 -9.30
C HIS A 2 5.11 13.62 -8.79
N GLY A 3 6.09 12.78 -8.45
CA GLY A 3 5.91 11.46 -7.87
C GLY A 3 5.13 11.54 -6.56
N ALA A 4 4.29 10.53 -6.30
CA ALA A 4 3.46 10.55 -5.10
C ALA A 4 4.36 10.41 -3.85
N ASP A 5 4.43 11.44 -3.01
CA ASP A 5 5.08 11.39 -1.68
C ASP A 5 4.32 10.50 -0.68
N THR A 6 3.22 9.88 -1.12
CA THR A 6 2.33 9.09 -0.29
C THR A 6 1.90 7.84 -1.04
N THR A 7 2.05 6.69 -0.39
CA THR A 7 1.56 5.40 -0.88
C THR A 7 0.47 4.89 0.07
N VAL A 8 -0.70 4.58 -0.48
CA VAL A 8 -1.75 3.84 0.23
C VAL A 8 -1.55 2.36 -0.06
N VAL A 9 -1.46 1.55 0.99
CA VAL A 9 -1.34 0.09 0.86
C VAL A 9 -2.59 -0.57 1.43
N SER A 10 -3.15 -1.55 0.72
CA SER A 10 -4.31 -2.33 1.17
C SER A 10 -4.16 -3.82 0.90
N ALA A 11 -4.81 -4.65 1.70
CA ALA A 11 -4.85 -6.09 1.51
C ALA A 11 -6.04 -6.50 0.63
N GLU A 12 -5.81 -7.41 -0.31
CA GLU A 12 -6.84 -7.95 -1.21
C GLU A 12 -8.03 -8.55 -0.45
N ASN A 13 -7.75 -9.38 0.56
CA ASN A 13 -8.75 -10.16 1.31
C ASN A 13 -9.10 -9.52 2.67
N SER A 14 -8.82 -8.22 2.84
CA SER A 14 -9.18 -7.51 4.07
C SER A 14 -10.70 -7.42 4.23
N ARG A 15 -11.21 -7.88 5.37
CA ARG A 15 -12.64 -7.78 5.76
C ARG A 15 -12.96 -6.55 6.62
N VAL A 16 -11.95 -5.78 7.01
CA VAL A 16 -12.09 -4.61 7.88
C VAL A 16 -12.09 -3.33 7.04
N THR A 17 -11.11 -3.18 6.15
CA THR A 17 -11.05 -2.10 5.17
C THR A 17 -11.18 -2.69 3.77
N SER A 18 -12.16 -2.22 2.98
CA SER A 18 -12.37 -2.69 1.61
C SER A 18 -11.38 -2.05 0.63
N LEU A 19 -11.11 -2.74 -0.49
CA LEU A 19 -10.29 -2.23 -1.59
C LEU A 19 -10.86 -0.94 -2.19
N ASP A 20 -12.18 -0.82 -2.29
CA ASP A 20 -12.84 0.37 -2.84
C ASP A 20 -12.58 1.61 -1.96
N ASN A 21 -12.65 1.45 -0.64
CA ASN A 21 -12.32 2.54 0.29
C ASN A 21 -10.85 2.98 0.16
N ALA A 22 -9.93 2.02 0.05
CA ALA A 22 -8.50 2.31 -0.14
C ALA A 22 -8.23 3.03 -1.47
N LYS A 23 -8.88 2.59 -2.55
CA LYS A 23 -8.76 3.21 -3.88
C LYS A 23 -9.31 4.65 -3.90
N ARG A 24 -10.47 4.87 -3.27
CA ARG A 24 -11.05 6.23 -3.13
C ARG A 24 -10.12 7.16 -2.33
N LEU A 25 -9.52 6.66 -1.26
CA LEU A 25 -8.56 7.41 -0.46
C LEU A 25 -7.32 7.78 -1.28
N ALA A 26 -6.73 6.82 -2.00
CA ALA A 26 -5.57 7.06 -2.84
C ALA A 26 -5.84 8.13 -3.91
N SER A 27 -6.99 8.04 -4.60
CA SER A 27 -7.42 9.03 -5.57
C SER A 27 -7.57 10.43 -4.95
N ARG A 28 -8.19 10.54 -3.77
CA ARG A 28 -8.38 11.82 -3.07
C ARG A 28 -7.06 12.46 -2.65
N LEU A 29 -6.06 11.65 -2.32
CA LEU A 29 -4.73 12.11 -1.93
C LEU A 29 -3.78 12.31 -3.12
N SER A 30 -4.20 11.94 -4.34
CA SER A 30 -3.27 11.81 -5.48
C SER A 30 -2.07 10.91 -5.14
N ALA A 31 -2.32 9.88 -4.33
CA ALA A 31 -1.36 8.93 -3.83
C ALA A 31 -1.30 7.69 -4.72
N GLU A 32 -0.16 7.00 -4.70
CA GLU A 32 -0.05 5.68 -5.31
C GLU A 32 -0.83 4.66 -4.48
N HIS A 33 -1.44 3.65 -5.12
CA HIS A 33 -2.23 2.61 -4.44
C HIS A 33 -1.69 1.22 -4.73
N TRP A 34 -1.21 0.55 -3.68
CA TRP A 34 -0.65 -0.79 -3.77
C TRP A 34 -1.58 -1.80 -3.11
N VAL A 35 -1.79 -2.93 -3.80
CA VAL A 35 -2.61 -4.03 -3.31
C VAL A 35 -1.73 -5.24 -3.01
N MET A 36 -1.76 -5.67 -1.76
CA MET A 36 -1.09 -6.89 -1.30
C MET A 36 -1.99 -8.09 -1.61
N GLN A 37 -1.61 -8.84 -2.65
CA GLN A 37 -2.33 -10.03 -3.11
C GLN A 37 -2.28 -11.15 -2.08
N GLY A 38 -3.38 -11.86 -1.88
CA GLY A 38 -3.51 -12.96 -0.92
C GLY A 38 -3.61 -12.54 0.55
N GLU A 39 -3.36 -11.27 0.88
CA GLU A 39 -3.24 -10.79 2.25
C GLU A 39 -4.56 -10.32 2.88
N ASN A 40 -4.60 -10.27 4.22
CA ASN A 40 -5.76 -9.82 5.00
C ASN A 40 -5.46 -8.53 5.78
N HIS A 41 -6.36 -8.13 6.69
CA HIS A 41 -6.22 -6.85 7.41
C HIS A 41 -4.89 -6.67 8.18
N SER A 42 -4.26 -7.77 8.61
CA SER A 42 -3.01 -7.75 9.38
C SER A 42 -1.77 -7.92 8.50
N MET A 43 -1.85 -7.57 7.21
CA MET A 43 -0.81 -7.78 6.19
C MET A 43 0.59 -7.27 6.54
N LEU A 44 0.71 -6.30 7.45
CA LEU A 44 2.01 -5.73 7.86
C LEU A 44 2.57 -6.34 9.16
N ASN A 45 1.80 -7.18 9.86
CA ASN A 45 2.21 -7.76 11.15
C ASN A 45 3.01 -9.08 11.00
N GLY A 46 3.17 -9.59 9.77
CA GLY A 46 3.92 -10.82 9.49
C GLY A 46 5.44 -10.61 9.43
N LEU A 47 6.21 -11.62 9.84
CA LEU A 47 7.67 -11.67 9.63
C LEU A 47 8.00 -11.52 8.13
N GLY A 48 8.97 -10.66 7.81
CA GLY A 48 9.39 -10.35 6.43
C GLY A 48 8.66 -9.17 5.77
N ARG A 49 7.61 -8.62 6.39
CA ARG A 49 6.86 -7.48 5.84
C ARG A 49 7.55 -6.13 6.02
N ILE A 50 8.46 -6.00 7.00
CA ILE A 50 9.40 -4.87 7.10
C ILE A 50 10.31 -4.82 5.88
N THR A 51 10.80 -5.97 5.39
CA THR A 51 11.62 -6.04 4.18
C THR A 51 10.84 -5.54 2.97
N LEU A 52 9.58 -5.97 2.82
CA LEU A 52 8.69 -5.48 1.77
C LEU A 52 8.55 -3.95 1.85
N LEU A 53 8.26 -3.40 3.03
CA LEU A 53 8.11 -1.95 3.22
C LEU A 53 9.41 -1.19 2.85
N LEU A 54 10.57 -1.75 3.19
CA LEU A 54 11.87 -1.19 2.84
C LEU A 54 12.15 -1.27 1.34
N GLU A 55 11.71 -2.32 0.66
CA GLU A 55 11.76 -2.44 -0.81
C GLU A 55 10.86 -1.40 -1.48
N MET A 56 9.64 -1.20 -0.98
CA MET A 56 8.72 -0.15 -1.45
C MET A 56 9.35 1.24 -1.36
N LEU A 57 9.95 1.55 -0.21
CA LEU A 57 10.63 2.83 0.02
C LEU A 57 11.87 2.99 -0.88
N ARG A 58 12.60 1.92 -1.17
CA ARG A 58 13.75 1.96 -2.09
C ARG A 58 13.32 2.24 -3.53
N GLU A 59 12.22 1.66 -3.97
CA GLU A 59 11.68 1.89 -5.31
C GLU A 59 11.20 3.34 -5.48
N HIS A 60 10.52 3.89 -4.47
CA HIS A 60 10.12 5.31 -4.47
C HIS A 60 11.30 6.29 -4.46
N ASN A 61 12.40 5.97 -3.78
CA ASN A 61 13.55 6.87 -3.66
C ASN A 61 14.56 6.78 -4.82
N ARG A 62 14.39 5.84 -5.76
CA ARG A 62 15.18 5.78 -7.00
C ARG A 62 14.56 6.69 -8.07
N LEU A 63 14.60 7.98 -7.81
CA LEU A 63 14.81 9.01 -8.84
C LEU A 63 16.32 9.21 -9.03
#